data_AF-A0A316ETG1-F1
#
_entry.id   AF-A0A316ETG1-F1
#
_cell.length_a   1.000
_cell.length_b   1.000
_cell.length_c   1.000
_cell.angle_alpha   90.00
_cell.angle_beta   90.00
_cell.angle_gamma   90.00
#
_symmetry.space_group_name_H-M   'P 1'
#
loop_
_entity.id
_entity.type
_entity.pdbx_description
1 polymer ?
#
loop_
_entity_poly.entity_id
_entity_poly.type
_entity_poly.pdbx_seq_one_letter_code
_entity_poly.pdbx_strand_id
1 'polypeptide(L)'
;MSVLESILSSSTPTPRTRVQVLTGESSDPARRGDKTVVAFSDCRYRCADFATLVACVDAIKDSDDKLRARPEDLMLWDWDNTYVEFDHPDTPGVGGGTVYLGVAWYDQEFFTERGGAGFSRMHQKVYQMIGIPEEAITIQHYLCAEVAEFQAAEQAPNSPAALMAGVTI
;
A
#
# COMPACT_ATOMS: atom_id res chain seq x y z
N MET A 1 -24.14 -32.23 -17.72
CA MET A 1 -23.99 -31.01 -16.90
C MET A 1 -24.23 -29.81 -17.79
N SER A 2 -25.12 -28.93 -17.36
CA SER A 2 -25.45 -27.70 -18.09
C SER A 2 -24.41 -26.61 -17.82
N VAL A 3 -24.14 -25.74 -18.80
CA VAL A 3 -23.30 -24.53 -18.62
C VAL A 3 -23.80 -23.69 -17.42
N LEU A 4 -25.11 -23.71 -17.15
CA LEU A 4 -25.72 -23.03 -16.00
C LEU A 4 -25.29 -23.61 -14.64
N GLU A 5 -25.10 -24.93 -14.54
CA GLU A 5 -24.62 -25.57 -13.31
C GLU A 5 -23.14 -25.20 -13.06
N SER A 6 -22.34 -25.04 -14.12
CA SER A 6 -20.95 -24.62 -14.03
C SER A 6 -20.78 -23.17 -13.59
N ILE A 7 -21.71 -22.27 -13.96
CA ILE A 7 -21.69 -20.86 -13.54
C ILE A 7 -22.07 -20.74 -12.06
N LEU A 8 -23.12 -21.44 -11.64
CA LEU A 8 -23.61 -21.43 -10.25
C LEU A 8 -22.69 -22.18 -9.28
N SER A 9 -21.91 -23.14 -9.78
CA SER A 9 -20.91 -23.86 -8.99
C SER A 9 -19.56 -23.12 -8.90
N SER A 10 -19.38 -22.02 -9.63
CA SER A 10 -18.30 -21.09 -9.36
C SER A 10 -18.76 -20.19 -8.21
N SER A 11 -18.11 -20.30 -7.04
CA SER A 11 -18.31 -19.36 -5.95
C SER A 11 -17.81 -17.99 -6.42
N THR A 12 -18.65 -17.26 -7.14
CA THR A 12 -18.34 -15.88 -7.51
C THR A 12 -18.23 -15.14 -6.19
N PRO A 13 -17.05 -14.61 -5.82
CA PRO A 13 -16.90 -13.93 -4.55
C PRO A 13 -17.94 -12.82 -4.48
N THR A 14 -18.72 -12.79 -3.40
CA THR A 14 -19.71 -11.74 -3.19
C THR A 14 -19.04 -10.39 -3.39
N PRO A 15 -19.58 -9.51 -4.25
CA PRO A 15 -19.00 -8.20 -4.47
C PRO A 15 -18.89 -7.47 -3.14
N ARG A 16 -17.69 -6.97 -2.83
CA ARG A 16 -17.43 -6.19 -1.62
C ARG A 16 -17.42 -4.71 -1.97
N THR A 17 -18.20 -3.93 -1.24
CA THR A 17 -18.26 -2.47 -1.40
C THR A 17 -17.17 -1.82 -0.57
N ARG A 18 -16.45 -0.89 -1.18
CA ARG A 18 -15.45 -0.06 -0.52
C ARG A 18 -15.79 1.41 -0.66
N VAL A 19 -15.62 2.16 0.42
CA VAL A 19 -15.84 3.60 0.46
C VAL A 19 -14.49 4.30 0.44
N GLN A 20 -14.27 5.20 -0.51
CA GLN A 20 -13.06 6.01 -0.55
C GLN A 20 -13.09 7.04 0.59
N VAL A 21 -12.02 7.11 1.38
CA VAL A 21 -11.89 8.01 2.54
C VAL A 21 -10.75 9.01 2.41
N LEU A 22 -9.85 8.79 1.45
CA LEU A 22 -8.79 9.72 1.05
C LEU A 22 -8.63 9.67 -0.48
N THR A 23 -8.62 10.84 -1.11
CA THR A 23 -8.19 10.99 -2.51
C THR A 23 -6.67 11.13 -2.53
N GLY A 24 -6.02 10.04 -2.91
CA GLY A 24 -4.58 10.00 -3.12
C GLY A 24 -4.21 10.37 -4.54
N GLU A 25 -2.95 10.17 -4.88
CA GLU A 25 -2.42 10.58 -6.17
C GLU A 25 -3.09 9.88 -7.38
N SER A 26 -3.57 8.62 -7.28
CA SER A 26 -4.02 7.90 -8.49
C SER A 26 -5.34 8.42 -9.06
N SER A 27 -6.08 9.19 -8.25
CA SER A 27 -7.28 9.91 -8.68
C SER A 27 -7.08 11.42 -8.79
N ASP A 28 -5.85 11.90 -8.63
CA ASP A 28 -5.48 13.31 -8.78
C ASP A 28 -4.26 13.44 -9.71
N PRO A 29 -4.49 13.58 -11.03
CA PRO A 29 -3.40 13.74 -12.01
C PRO A 29 -2.51 14.94 -11.74
N ALA A 30 -3.02 16.01 -11.11
CA ALA A 30 -2.20 17.18 -10.78
C ALA A 30 -1.25 16.88 -9.62
N ARG A 31 -1.68 16.08 -8.65
CA ARG A 31 -0.85 15.56 -7.55
C ARG A 31 0.22 14.58 -8.03
N ARG A 32 -0.15 13.68 -8.95
CA ARG A 32 0.80 12.73 -9.56
C ARG A 32 1.81 13.45 -10.46
N GLY A 33 1.38 14.42 -11.25
CA GLY A 33 2.22 15.08 -12.26
C GLY A 33 2.88 14.06 -13.20
N ASP A 34 4.16 14.29 -13.51
CA ASP A 34 4.94 13.45 -14.43
C ASP A 34 5.78 12.38 -13.70
N LYS A 35 5.52 12.13 -12.40
CA LYS A 35 6.29 11.17 -11.61
C LYS A 35 5.98 9.73 -12.03
N THR A 36 7.02 8.96 -12.35
CA THR A 36 6.89 7.55 -12.71
C THR A 36 6.87 6.67 -11.47
N VAL A 37 5.86 5.81 -11.33
CA VAL A 37 5.83 4.81 -10.26
C VAL A 37 6.84 3.71 -10.56
N VAL A 38 7.70 3.40 -9.58
CA VAL A 38 8.66 2.30 -9.65
C VAL A 38 8.24 1.10 -8.81
N ALA A 39 7.49 1.36 -7.74
CA ALA A 39 6.92 0.33 -6.87
C ALA A 39 5.60 0.81 -6.25
N PHE A 40 4.79 -0.14 -5.82
CA PHE A 40 3.53 0.08 -5.12
C PHE A 40 3.49 -0.76 -3.83
N SER A 41 2.90 -0.22 -2.77
CA SER A 41 2.62 -0.99 -1.55
C SER A 41 1.12 -1.03 -1.27
N ASP A 42 0.56 -2.22 -1.13
CA ASP A 42 -0.80 -2.46 -0.62
C ASP A 42 -0.72 -2.69 0.89
N CYS A 43 -1.10 -1.67 1.66
CA CYS A 43 -1.18 -1.72 3.10
C CYS A 43 -2.64 -1.96 3.52
N ARG A 44 -2.85 -2.95 4.40
CA ARG A 44 -4.16 -3.32 4.92
C ARG A 44 -4.14 -3.30 6.44
N TYR A 45 -5.11 -2.60 7.03
CA TYR A 45 -5.24 -2.45 8.47
C TYR A 45 -6.61 -2.95 8.93
N ARG A 46 -6.63 -4.09 9.62
CA ARG A 46 -7.85 -4.64 10.20
C ARG A 46 -8.16 -3.93 11.52
N CYS A 47 -9.27 -3.20 11.56
CA CYS A 47 -9.73 -2.46 12.73
C CYS A 47 -10.85 -3.25 13.42
N ALA A 48 -10.70 -3.57 14.70
CA ALA A 48 -11.63 -4.45 15.42
C ALA A 48 -13.02 -3.83 15.64
N ASP A 49 -13.08 -2.50 15.78
CA ASP A 49 -14.30 -1.75 16.00
C ASP A 49 -14.30 -0.40 15.26
N PHE A 50 -15.44 0.28 15.30
CA PHE A 50 -15.64 1.53 14.58
C PHE A 50 -14.76 2.66 15.11
N ALA A 51 -14.49 2.70 16.42
CA ALA A 51 -13.64 3.73 17.01
C ALA A 51 -12.19 3.60 16.50
N THR A 52 -11.66 2.37 16.46
CA THR A 52 -10.34 2.04 15.90
C THR A 52 -10.28 2.38 14.40
N LEU A 53 -11.35 2.07 13.66
CA LEU A 53 -11.45 2.39 12.24
C LEU A 53 -11.39 3.90 11.97
N VAL A 54 -12.17 4.69 12.72
CA VAL A 54 -12.15 6.16 12.63
C VAL A 54 -10.76 6.71 12.96
N ALA A 55 -10.16 6.26 14.07
CA ALA A 55 -8.81 6.67 14.46
C ALA A 55 -7.76 6.32 13.40
N CYS A 56 -7.89 5.18 12.72
CA CYS A 56 -7.01 4.79 11.63
C CYS A 56 -7.13 5.72 10.42
N VAL A 57 -8.36 6.00 9.99
CA VAL A 57 -8.62 6.91 8.87
C VAL A 57 -8.12 8.33 9.17
N ASP A 58 -8.36 8.83 10.38
CA ASP A 58 -7.91 10.16 10.79
C ASP A 58 -6.37 10.23 10.84
N ALA A 59 -5.70 9.20 11.37
CA ALA A 59 -4.24 9.15 11.38
C ALA A 59 -3.63 9.11 9.97
N ILE A 60 -4.30 8.44 9.00
CA ILE A 60 -3.86 8.42 7.60
C ILE A 60 -4.03 9.80 6.96
N LYS A 61 -5.15 10.48 7.20
CA LYS A 61 -5.36 11.86 6.72
C LYS A 61 -4.33 12.83 7.28
N ASP A 62 -4.08 12.77 8.59
CA ASP A 62 -3.04 13.57 9.24
C ASP A 62 -1.64 13.27 8.68
N SER A 63 -1.38 12.02 8.30
CA SER A 63 -0.14 11.61 7.66
C SER A 63 -0.03 12.16 6.24
N ASP A 64 -1.12 12.17 5.48
CA ASP A 64 -1.22 12.77 4.15
C ASP A 64 -0.92 14.26 4.19
N ASP A 65 -1.59 15.00 5.07
CA ASP A 65 -1.38 16.45 5.22
C ASP A 65 0.09 16.78 5.53
N LYS A 66 0.72 16.00 6.43
CA LYS A 66 2.14 16.17 6.78
C LYS A 66 3.08 15.81 5.63
N LEU A 67 2.73 14.81 4.82
CA LEU A 67 3.50 14.44 3.65
C LEU A 67 3.39 15.53 2.57
N ARG A 68 2.18 15.99 2.29
CA ARG A 68 1.86 17.03 1.30
C ARG A 68 2.39 18.42 1.67
N ALA A 69 2.67 18.68 2.94
CA ALA A 69 3.33 19.90 3.39
C ALA A 69 4.84 19.94 3.06
N ARG A 70 5.42 18.84 2.59
CA ARG A 70 6.84 18.79 2.21
C ARG A 70 7.07 19.45 0.84
N PRO A 71 8.27 20.01 0.61
CA PRO A 71 8.69 20.43 -0.72
C PRO A 71 8.55 19.32 -1.77
N GLU A 72 8.08 19.67 -2.96
CA GLU A 72 7.79 18.72 -4.05
C GLU A 72 9.03 17.95 -4.50
N ASP A 73 10.21 18.58 -4.47
CA ASP A 73 11.50 17.97 -4.81
C ASP A 73 11.93 16.85 -3.86
N LEU A 74 11.31 16.76 -2.67
CA LEU A 74 11.54 15.70 -1.69
C LEU A 74 10.48 14.59 -1.76
N MET A 75 9.54 14.66 -2.71
CA MET A 75 8.42 13.73 -2.83
C MET A 75 8.83 12.44 -3.56
N LEU A 76 9.56 11.57 -2.87
CA LEU A 76 10.05 10.28 -3.41
C LEU A 76 9.00 9.15 -3.33
N TRP A 77 7.89 9.40 -2.63
CA TRP A 77 6.72 8.54 -2.53
C TRP A 77 5.49 9.39 -2.24
N ASP A 78 4.30 8.85 -2.47
CA ASP A 78 3.06 9.51 -2.09
C ASP A 78 1.98 8.50 -1.66
N TRP A 79 0.98 8.98 -0.92
CA TRP A 79 -0.20 8.17 -0.63
C TRP A 79 -1.08 8.06 -1.86
N ASP A 80 -1.44 6.82 -2.18
CA ASP A 80 -2.49 6.52 -3.13
C ASP A 80 -3.86 6.57 -2.41
N ASN A 81 -4.94 6.37 -3.15
CA ASN A 81 -6.29 6.34 -2.64
C ASN A 81 -6.41 5.38 -1.45
N THR A 82 -7.12 5.86 -0.42
CA THR A 82 -7.45 5.04 0.74
C THR A 82 -8.92 4.69 0.73
N TYR A 83 -9.22 3.42 0.99
CA TYR A 83 -10.56 2.89 1.03
C TYR A 83 -10.85 2.19 2.35
N VAL A 84 -12.13 2.14 2.71
CA VAL A 84 -12.65 1.37 3.83
C VAL A 84 -13.63 0.34 3.33
N GLU A 85 -13.45 -0.91 3.77
CA GLU A 85 -14.44 -1.98 3.67
C GLU A 85 -14.99 -2.23 5.07
N PHE A 86 -16.28 -1.94 5.28
CA PHE A 86 -16.93 -2.17 6.56
C PHE A 86 -17.29 -3.65 6.73
N ASP A 87 -17.18 -4.16 7.96
CA ASP A 87 -17.60 -5.53 8.26
C ASP A 87 -19.11 -5.73 8.03
N HIS A 88 -19.89 -4.67 8.28
CA HIS A 88 -21.33 -4.61 8.12
C HIS A 88 -21.71 -3.46 7.18
N PRO A 89 -21.68 -3.66 5.85
CA PRO A 89 -21.86 -2.57 4.87
C PRO A 89 -23.25 -1.91 4.94
N ASP A 90 -24.28 -2.65 5.33
CA ASP A 90 -25.66 -2.14 5.42
C ASP A 90 -25.92 -1.34 6.71
N THR A 91 -25.06 -1.48 7.72
CA THR A 91 -25.15 -0.75 8.99
C THR A 91 -23.78 -0.20 9.40
N PRO A 92 -23.25 0.81 8.68
CA PRO A 92 -21.99 1.45 9.04
C PRO A 92 -22.02 1.95 10.50
N GLY A 93 -20.96 1.65 11.26
CA GLY A 93 -20.87 1.97 12.69
C GLY A 93 -21.05 0.76 13.62
N VAL A 94 -21.54 -0.36 13.11
CA VAL A 94 -21.52 -1.65 13.82
C VAL A 94 -20.26 -2.42 13.42
N GLY A 95 -19.50 -2.92 14.40
CA GLY A 95 -18.22 -3.59 14.15
C GLY A 95 -17.14 -2.61 13.69
N GLY A 96 -16.11 -3.12 13.02
CA GLY A 96 -15.03 -2.30 12.46
C GLY A 96 -14.98 -2.41 10.94
N GLY A 97 -13.79 -2.66 10.43
CA GLY A 97 -13.58 -2.87 9.01
C GLY A 97 -12.12 -3.08 8.66
N THR A 98 -11.82 -2.97 7.37
CA THR A 98 -10.45 -2.98 6.86
C THR A 98 -10.19 -1.69 6.11
N VAL A 99 -9.11 -1.00 6.48
CA VAL A 99 -8.58 0.14 5.72
C VAL A 99 -7.57 -0.39 4.70
N TYR A 100 -7.70 0.06 3.46
CA TYR A 100 -6.79 -0.22 2.35
C TYR A 100 -6.09 1.07 1.98
N LEU A 101 -4.79 1.15 2.24
CA LEU A 101 -3.94 2.29 1.90
C LEU A 101 -2.94 1.85 0.83
N GLY A 102 -2.95 2.52 -0.32
CA GLY A 102 -1.90 2.37 -1.31
C GLY A 102 -0.76 3.36 -1.08
N VAL A 103 0.46 2.95 -1.43
CA VAL A 103 1.64 3.83 -1.43
C VAL A 103 2.33 3.70 -2.77
N ALA A 104 2.45 4.80 -3.50
CA ALA A 104 3.21 4.84 -4.73
C ALA A 104 4.61 5.36 -4.47
N TRP A 105 5.61 4.65 -4.97
CA TRP A 105 7.02 4.99 -4.83
C TRP A 105 7.55 5.48 -6.18
N TYR A 106 8.33 6.55 -6.17
CA TYR A 106 8.87 7.18 -7.38
C TYR A 106 10.37 6.98 -7.52
N ASP A 107 11.04 6.62 -6.43
CA ASP A 107 12.48 6.40 -6.40
C ASP A 107 12.81 4.98 -5.91
N GLN A 108 13.64 4.30 -6.69
CA GLN A 108 13.95 2.88 -6.47
C GLN A 108 14.91 2.67 -5.30
N GLU A 109 15.92 3.52 -5.16
CA GLU A 109 16.89 3.42 -4.06
C GLU A 109 16.18 3.68 -2.73
N PHE A 110 15.33 4.72 -2.71
CA PHE A 110 14.51 5.07 -1.58
C PHE A 110 13.51 3.95 -1.22
N PHE A 111 12.86 3.32 -2.20
CA PHE A 111 12.00 2.16 -1.93
C PHE A 111 12.79 0.98 -1.34
N THR A 112 13.98 0.67 -1.87
CA THR A 112 14.83 -0.39 -1.33
C THR A 112 15.22 -0.11 0.13
N GLU A 113 15.52 1.14 0.49
CA GLU A 113 15.84 1.52 1.88
C GLU A 113 14.60 1.55 2.80
N ARG A 114 13.46 2.05 2.30
CA ARG A 114 12.31 2.47 3.13
C ARG A 114 11.04 1.67 2.96
N GLY A 115 10.96 0.74 2.02
CA GLY A 115 9.77 -0.11 1.83
C GLY A 115 9.36 -0.85 3.10
N GLY A 116 10.33 -1.32 3.89
CA GLY A 116 10.10 -1.98 5.19
C GLY A 116 9.79 -1.04 6.37
N ALA A 117 9.79 0.29 6.16
CA ALA A 117 9.63 1.25 7.26
C ALA A 117 8.28 1.14 7.99
N GLY A 118 7.27 0.55 7.34
CA GLY A 118 5.94 0.28 7.91
C GLY A 118 5.96 -0.59 9.19
N PHE A 119 7.03 -1.36 9.42
CA PHE A 119 7.24 -2.14 10.65
C PHE A 119 8.34 -1.57 11.56
N SER A 120 8.79 -0.34 11.31
CA SER A 120 9.73 0.33 12.21
C SER A 120 9.11 0.62 13.58
N ARG A 121 9.95 0.80 14.60
CA ARG A 121 9.52 1.16 15.96
C ARG A 121 8.62 2.41 16.03
N MET A 122 8.81 3.34 15.10
CA MET A 122 8.01 4.56 15.03
C MET A 122 6.59 4.26 14.54
N HIS A 123 6.42 3.45 13.49
CA HIS A 123 5.09 3.01 13.03
C HIS A 123 4.41 2.10 14.06
N GLN A 124 5.15 1.22 14.74
CA GLN A 124 4.58 0.41 15.84
C GLN A 124 3.94 1.28 16.93
N LYS A 125 4.55 2.42 17.29
CA LYS A 125 3.94 3.37 18.24
C LYS A 125 2.67 4.00 17.69
N VAL A 126 2.63 4.33 16.40
CA VAL A 126 1.43 4.87 15.75
C VAL A 126 0.31 3.83 15.78
N TYR A 127 0.57 2.58 15.42
CA TYR A 127 -0.43 1.51 15.47
C TYR A 127 -0.95 1.26 16.88
N GLN A 128 -0.08 1.29 17.89
CA GLN A 128 -0.47 1.20 19.30
C GLN A 128 -1.38 2.35 19.74
N MET A 129 -1.11 3.58 19.31
CA MET A 129 -1.97 4.73 19.62
C MET A 129 -3.35 4.63 18.95
N ILE A 130 -3.42 4.08 17.74
CA ILE A 130 -4.67 3.85 17.02
C ILE A 130 -5.46 2.66 17.61
N GLY A 131 -4.76 1.68 18.20
CA GLY A 131 -5.35 0.45 18.72
C GLY A 131 -5.32 -0.73 17.75
N ILE A 132 -4.45 -0.69 16.73
CA ILE A 132 -4.28 -1.78 15.76
C ILE A 132 -3.09 -2.64 16.18
N PRO A 133 -3.30 -3.94 16.45
CA PRO A 133 -2.20 -4.84 16.77
C PRO A 133 -1.41 -5.22 15.50
N GLU A 134 -0.13 -5.58 15.63
CA GLU A 134 0.75 -5.80 14.47
C GLU A 134 0.26 -6.94 13.56
N GLU A 135 -0.32 -8.00 14.14
CA GLU A 135 -0.89 -9.14 13.40
C GLU A 135 -2.14 -8.77 12.57
N ALA A 136 -2.75 -7.62 12.83
CA ALA A 136 -3.87 -7.08 12.06
C ALA A 136 -3.41 -6.22 10.87
N ILE A 137 -2.10 -6.15 10.61
CA ILE A 137 -1.48 -5.34 9.56
C ILE A 137 -0.87 -6.25 8.53
N THR A 138 -1.15 -5.97 7.26
CA THR A 138 -0.48 -6.62 6.13
C THR A 138 0.04 -5.56 5.19
N ILE A 139 1.28 -5.68 4.76
CA ILE A 139 1.88 -4.81 3.76
C ILE A 139 2.47 -5.72 2.68
N GLN A 140 2.03 -5.55 1.44
CA GLN A 140 2.58 -6.25 0.28
C GLN A 140 3.16 -5.23 -0.70
N HIS A 141 4.34 -5.53 -1.23
CA HIS A 141 5.02 -4.66 -2.18
C HIS A 141 5.03 -5.28 -3.57
N TYR A 142 4.86 -4.45 -4.58
CA TYR A 142 4.89 -4.82 -5.99
C TYR A 142 5.82 -3.86 -6.72
N LEU A 143 6.80 -4.40 -7.43
CA LEU A 143 7.61 -3.61 -8.36
C LEU A 143 6.86 -3.42 -9.67
N CYS A 144 7.02 -2.27 -10.31
CA CYS A 144 6.56 -2.09 -11.67
C CYS A 144 7.36 -3.03 -12.60
N ALA A 145 6.71 -3.58 -13.64
CA ALA A 145 7.28 -4.66 -14.46
C ALA A 145 8.66 -4.31 -15.04
N GLU A 146 8.82 -3.09 -15.55
CA GLU A 146 10.09 -2.60 -16.11
C GLU A 146 11.22 -2.53 -15.06
N VAL A 147 10.87 -2.22 -13.81
CA VAL A 147 11.81 -2.18 -12.67
C VAL A 147 12.17 -3.58 -12.20
N ALA A 148 11.18 -4.48 -12.15
CA ALA A 148 11.40 -5.88 -11.81
C ALA A 148 12.34 -6.57 -12.80
N GLU A 149 12.17 -6.29 -14.10
CA GLU A 149 13.03 -6.78 -15.18
C GLU A 149 14.47 -6.24 -15.06
N PHE A 150 14.63 -4.94 -14.75
CA PHE A 150 15.94 -4.34 -14.52
C PHE A 150 16.70 -4.98 -13.35
N GLN A 151 16.03 -5.18 -12.20
CA GLN A 151 16.66 -5.82 -11.04
C GLN A 151 17.02 -7.29 -11.29
N ALA A 152 16.17 -8.02 -11.99
CA ALA A 152 16.48 -9.40 -12.36
C ALA A 152 17.72 -9.48 -13.28
N ALA A 153 17.91 -8.50 -14.17
CA ALA A 153 19.10 -8.41 -15.01
C ALA A 153 20.37 -8.03 -14.22
N GLU A 154 20.25 -7.14 -13.23
CA GLU A 154 21.37 -6.73 -12.37
C GLU A 154 21.85 -7.87 -11.45
N GLN A 155 20.94 -8.73 -11.00
CA GLN A 155 21.24 -9.88 -10.16
C GLN A 155 21.70 -11.11 -10.95
N ALA A 156 21.69 -11.06 -12.28
CA ALA A 156 22.14 -12.16 -13.12
C ALA A 156 23.66 -12.41 -12.95
N PRO A 157 24.13 -13.67 -12.99
CA PRO A 157 25.53 -14.00 -12.73
C PRO A 157 26.55 -13.38 -13.69
N ASN A 158 26.10 -12.85 -14.83
CA ASN A 158 26.95 -12.16 -15.82
C ASN A 158 26.70 -10.64 -15.87
N SER A 159 26.02 -10.07 -14.88
CA SER A 159 25.79 -8.62 -14.84
C SER A 159 27.12 -7.88 -14.61
N PRO A 160 27.26 -6.63 -15.08
CA PRO A 160 28.43 -5.81 -14.78
C PRO A 160 28.74 -5.71 -13.28
N ALA A 161 27.70 -5.66 -12.43
CA ALA A 161 27.86 -5.64 -10.97
C ALA A 161 28.40 -6.98 -10.41
N ALA A 162 27.88 -8.11 -10.88
CA ALA A 162 28.38 -9.45 -10.49
C ALA A 162 29.81 -9.70 -10.98
N LEU A 163 30.15 -9.21 -12.17
CA LEU A 163 31.51 -9.28 -12.74
C LEU A 163 32.50 -8.41 -11.94
N MET A 164 32.08 -7.26 -11.42
CA MET A 164 32.91 -6.41 -10.56
C MET A 164 33.08 -6.98 -9.14
N ALA A 165 32.08 -7.69 -8.60
CA ALA A 165 32.18 -8.34 -7.29
C ALA A 165 33.05 -9.62 -7.29
N GLY A 166 33.27 -10.22 -8.47
CA GLY A 166 34.15 -11.40 -8.64
C GLY A 166 35.63 -11.07 -8.85
N VAL A 167 36.01 -9.79 -8.95
CA VAL A 167 37.41 -9.35 -9.04
C VAL A 167 37.87 -8.92 -7.64
N THR A 168 38.24 -9.90 -6.82
CA THR A 168 39.05 -9.64 -5.63
C THR A 168 40.51 -9.50 -6.07
N ILE A 169 41.12 -8.35 -5.81
CA ILE A 169 42.58 -8.13 -5.93
C ILE A 169 43.28 -8.79 -4.74
#